data_AF-A0A6A6SY40-F1
#
_entry.id   AF-A0A6A6SY40-F1
#
_cell.length_a   1.000
_cell.length_b   1.000
_cell.length_c   1.000
_cell.angle_alpha   90.00
_cell.angle_beta   90.00
_cell.angle_gamma   90.00
#
_symmetry.space_group_name_H-M   'P 1'
#
loop_
_entity.id
_entity.type
_entity.pdbx_description
1 polymer ?
#
loop_
_entity_poly.entity_id
_entity_poly.type
_entity_poly.pdbx_seq_one_letter_code
_entity_poly.pdbx_strand_id
1 'polypeptide(L)'
;MFDISLEDQERDERASKEDFTHRNRLRMRYILLIVPSERLFWPQKLIFDDALWSAILPNLRGLRIIAHVPIKKDRDFEERLESWVQNTRPYLQCFGQHLSERTTVQIDYNGETKARTLMDECLPHGYREIRCRRTGDCYFERGRWAARNRMPYPGLRNLRR
;
A
#
# COMPACT_ATOMS: atom_id res chain seq x y z
N MET A 1 -5.99 5.80 4.39
CA MET A 1 -6.83 4.68 4.01
C MET A 1 -5.89 3.78 3.26
N PHE A 2 -5.40 2.75 3.95
CA PHE A 2 -4.82 1.63 3.24
C PHE A 2 -5.98 0.98 2.52
N ASP A 3 -5.93 1.02 1.20
CA ASP A 3 -6.88 0.28 0.39
C ASP A 3 -6.36 -1.16 0.41
N ILE A 4 -7.01 -2.01 1.21
CA ILE A 4 -6.74 -3.44 1.24
C ILE A 4 -7.71 -4.05 0.25
N SER A 5 -7.23 -4.35 -0.95
CA SER A 5 -8.00 -5.10 -1.93
C SER A 5 -7.68 -6.59 -1.80
N LEU A 6 -8.72 -7.39 -1.65
CA LEU A 6 -8.64 -8.84 -1.67
C LEU A 6 -8.61 -9.30 -3.12
N GLU A 7 -7.44 -9.69 -3.61
CA GLU A 7 -7.34 -10.35 -4.92
C GLU A 7 -7.86 -11.79 -4.81
N ASP A 8 -9.19 -11.97 -4.89
CA ASP A 8 -9.74 -13.09 -5.65
C ASP A 8 -9.90 -12.55 -7.09
N GLN A 9 -9.16 -13.15 -8.02
CA GLN A 9 -9.03 -12.76 -9.44
C GLN A 9 -10.10 -11.77 -9.95
N GLU A 10 -9.66 -10.55 -10.27
CA GLU A 10 -10.38 -9.52 -11.04
C GLU A 10 -11.27 -8.48 -10.33
N ARG A 11 -11.37 -8.45 -8.99
CA ARG A 11 -12.07 -7.34 -8.30
C ARG A 11 -11.21 -6.65 -7.23
N ASP A 12 -10.92 -5.36 -7.45
CA ASP A 12 -10.37 -4.46 -6.44
C ASP A 12 -11.50 -4.10 -5.43
N GLU A 13 -11.82 -5.01 -4.51
CA GLU A 13 -12.81 -4.78 -3.45
C GLU A 13 -12.13 -4.19 -2.20
N ARG A 14 -12.50 -2.95 -1.85
CA ARG A 14 -12.08 -2.25 -0.63
C ARG A 14 -12.55 -3.00 0.61
N ALA A 15 -11.63 -3.57 1.39
CA ALA A 15 -11.97 -4.17 2.67
C ALA A 15 -12.13 -3.10 3.78
N SER A 16 -13.26 -3.14 4.48
CA SER A 16 -13.50 -2.45 5.74
C SER A 16 -13.01 -3.28 6.93
N LYS A 17 -12.91 -2.68 8.14
CA LYS A 17 -12.58 -3.45 9.36
C LYS A 17 -13.56 -4.61 9.61
N GLU A 18 -14.80 -4.45 9.18
CA GLU A 18 -15.87 -5.45 9.35
C GLU A 18 -15.64 -6.71 8.49
N ASP A 19 -14.86 -6.58 7.42
CA ASP A 19 -14.51 -7.70 6.53
C ASP A 19 -13.43 -8.61 7.12
N PHE A 20 -12.72 -8.16 8.16
CA PHE A 20 -11.67 -8.92 8.87
C PHE A 20 -12.23 -9.82 9.98
N THR A 21 -13.37 -10.46 9.74
CA THR A 21 -13.86 -11.52 10.62
C THR A 21 -12.79 -12.60 10.79
N HIS A 22 -12.80 -13.32 11.93
CA HIS A 22 -11.85 -14.41 12.16
C HIS A 22 -11.82 -15.43 11.00
N ARG A 23 -12.98 -15.79 10.45
CA ARG A 23 -13.10 -16.72 9.31
C ARG A 23 -12.48 -16.15 8.05
N ASN A 24 -12.67 -14.86 7.76
CA ASN A 24 -12.10 -14.24 6.57
C ASN A 24 -10.58 -14.11 6.69
N ARG A 25 -10.06 -13.71 7.86
CA ARG A 25 -8.61 -13.66 8.13
C ARG A 25 -7.91 -14.98 7.85
N LEU A 26 -8.53 -16.10 8.24
CA LEU A 26 -7.99 -17.44 7.95
C LEU A 26 -8.01 -17.83 6.47
N ARG A 27 -8.84 -17.18 5.64
CA ARG A 27 -8.98 -17.47 4.20
C ARG A 27 -8.19 -16.49 3.32
N MET A 28 -7.81 -15.33 3.85
CA MET A 28 -6.98 -14.37 3.13
C MET A 28 -5.64 -15.01 2.75
N ARG A 29 -5.33 -14.98 1.45
CA ARG A 29 -4.05 -15.48 0.91
C ARG A 29 -3.30 -14.43 0.11
N TYR A 30 -3.99 -13.41 -0.38
CA TYR A 30 -3.41 -12.34 -1.17
C TYR A 30 -3.93 -11.00 -0.68
N ILE A 31 -3.01 -10.04 -0.51
CA ILE A 31 -3.33 -8.68 -0.11
C ILE A 31 -2.65 -7.72 -1.08
N LEU A 32 -3.43 -6.77 -1.61
CA LEU A 32 -2.90 -5.56 -2.23
C LEU A 32 -2.97 -4.43 -1.20
N LEU A 33 -1.80 -3.86 -0.88
CA LEU A 33 -1.65 -2.69 -0.03
C LEU A 33 -1.32 -1.47 -0.89
N ILE A 34 -2.06 -0.37 -0.71
CA ILE A 34 -1.78 0.91 -1.36
C ILE A 34 -1.32 1.92 -0.31
N VAL A 35 -0.12 2.47 -0.52
CA VAL A 35 0.53 3.43 0.38
C VAL A 35 0.62 4.79 -0.33
N PRO A 36 -0.27 5.74 -0.05
CA PRO A 36 -0.38 6.99 -0.80
C PRO A 36 0.66 8.05 -0.41
N SER A 37 1.03 8.91 -1.36
CA SER A 37 1.99 10.03 -1.16
C SER A 37 1.37 11.28 -0.52
N GLU A 38 0.04 11.41 -0.51
CA GLU A 38 -0.64 12.60 0.01
C GLU A 38 -1.06 12.41 1.47
N ARG A 39 -0.65 13.34 2.34
CA ARG A 39 -1.02 13.38 3.76
C ARG A 39 -2.53 13.30 4.00
N LEU A 40 -3.35 13.84 3.09
CA LEU A 40 -4.82 13.83 3.20
C LEU A 40 -5.41 12.42 3.15
N PHE A 41 -4.70 11.46 2.54
CA PHE A 41 -5.12 10.06 2.52
C PHE A 41 -4.59 9.27 3.72
N TRP A 42 -3.82 9.87 4.62
CA TRP A 42 -3.46 9.27 5.90
C TRP A 42 -4.45 9.76 6.96
N PRO A 43 -5.48 8.97 7.30
CA PRO A 43 -6.39 9.36 8.36
C PRO A 43 -5.56 9.50 9.63
N GLN A 44 -5.62 10.68 10.22
CA GLN A 44 -4.92 11.06 11.46
C GLN A 44 -5.24 10.15 12.67
N LYS A 45 -6.09 9.13 12.49
CA LYS A 45 -6.61 8.21 13.51
C LYS A 45 -6.59 6.72 13.14
N LEU A 46 -5.99 6.30 12.01
CA LEU A 46 -5.76 4.86 11.82
C LEU A 46 -4.57 4.43 12.67
N ILE A 47 -4.88 4.06 13.92
CA ILE A 47 -3.96 3.34 14.78
C ILE A 47 -3.63 2.05 14.06
N PHE A 48 -2.34 1.84 13.82
CA PHE A 48 -1.80 0.58 13.33
C PHE A 48 -2.23 -0.55 14.27
N ASP A 49 -2.93 -1.55 13.75
CA ASP A 49 -3.46 -2.67 14.54
C ASP A 49 -2.56 -3.90 14.34
N ASP A 50 -1.49 -3.95 15.13
CA ASP A 50 -0.50 -5.03 15.08
C ASP A 50 -1.13 -6.41 15.35
N ALA A 51 -2.10 -6.48 16.26
CA ALA A 51 -2.83 -7.70 16.58
C ALA A 51 -3.66 -8.21 15.39
N LEU A 52 -4.23 -7.31 14.58
CA LEU A 52 -4.91 -7.67 13.35
C LEU A 52 -3.94 -8.26 12.33
N TRP A 53 -2.83 -7.57 12.07
CA TRP A 53 -1.87 -7.95 11.02
C TRP A 53 -1.12 -9.23 11.36
N SER A 54 -0.71 -9.40 12.61
CA SER A 54 -0.07 -10.64 13.10
C SER A 54 -0.96 -11.88 12.95
N ALA A 55 -2.30 -11.72 12.92
CA ALA A 55 -3.22 -12.82 12.66
C ALA A 55 -3.36 -13.18 11.16
N ILE A 56 -3.04 -12.25 10.26
CA ILE A 56 -3.28 -12.40 8.80
C ILE A 56 -1.98 -12.79 8.08
N LEU A 57 -0.90 -12.05 8.34
CA LEU A 57 0.36 -12.11 7.60
C LEU A 57 1.03 -13.50 7.61
N PRO A 58 1.02 -14.29 8.70
CA PRO A 58 1.69 -15.58 8.71
C PRO A 58 1.13 -16.58 7.68
N ASN A 59 -0.13 -16.42 7.28
CA ASN A 59 -0.82 -17.33 6.36
C ASN A 59 -0.91 -16.79 4.93
N LEU A 60 -0.31 -15.62 4.67
CA LEU A 60 -0.34 -14.98 3.37
C LEU A 60 0.53 -15.74 2.37
N ARG A 61 0.05 -15.87 1.12
CA ARG A 61 0.84 -16.41 0.00
C ARG A 61 1.49 -15.30 -0.81
N GLY A 62 0.82 -14.15 -0.94
CA GLY A 62 1.35 -13.02 -1.69
C GLY A 62 0.93 -11.68 -1.10
N LEU A 63 1.91 -10.80 -0.93
CA LEU A 63 1.69 -9.40 -0.58
C LEU A 63 2.11 -8.54 -1.77
N ARG A 64 1.22 -7.70 -2.27
CA ARG A 64 1.56 -6.68 -3.25
C ARG A 64 1.44 -5.31 -2.62
N ILE A 65 2.46 -4.47 -2.77
CA ILE A 65 2.49 -3.10 -2.24
C ILE A 65 2.62 -2.13 -3.41
N ILE A 66 1.72 -1.16 -3.48
CA ILE A 66 1.85 0.02 -4.35
C ILE A 66 2.28 1.17 -3.46
N ALA A 67 3.58 1.46 -3.46
CA ALA A 67 4.18 2.52 -2.68
C ALA A 67 4.26 3.80 -3.50
N HIS A 68 3.21 4.61 -3.45
CA HIS A 68 3.18 5.91 -4.06
C HIS A 68 3.99 6.89 -3.19
N VAL A 69 5.26 7.09 -3.54
CA VAL A 69 6.18 7.99 -2.84
C VAL A 69 6.06 9.40 -3.43
N PRO A 70 6.23 10.49 -2.65
CA PRO A 70 6.33 11.86 -3.17
C PRO A 70 7.33 12.00 -4.32
N ILE A 71 7.17 13.04 -5.16
CA ILE A 71 8.03 13.29 -6.33
C ILE A 71 8.86 14.55 -6.10
N LYS A 72 10.14 14.51 -6.49
CA LYS A 72 11.13 15.61 -6.31
C LYS A 72 10.73 16.98 -6.86
N LYS A 73 9.68 17.06 -7.68
CA LYS A 73 9.19 18.30 -8.28
C LYS A 73 8.30 19.11 -7.34
N ASP A 74 7.89 18.53 -6.22
CA ASP A 74 7.06 19.18 -5.22
C ASP A 74 7.89 20.12 -4.34
N ARG A 75 7.37 21.33 -4.05
CA ARG A 75 8.07 22.33 -3.22
C ARG A 75 8.44 21.80 -1.83
N ASP A 76 7.61 20.92 -1.29
CA ASP A 76 7.76 20.35 0.06
C ASP A 76 8.19 18.87 0.00
N PHE A 77 8.87 18.46 -1.06
CA PHE A 77 9.23 17.06 -1.32
C PHE A 77 9.91 16.37 -0.13
N GLU A 78 10.94 16.98 0.46
CA GLU A 78 11.68 16.36 1.56
C GLU A 78 10.81 16.17 2.81
N GLU A 79 10.01 17.17 3.19
CA GLU A 79 9.11 17.05 4.34
C GLU A 79 8.03 15.98 4.10
N ARG A 80 7.48 15.94 2.88
CA ARG A 80 6.49 14.93 2.49
C ARG A 80 7.09 13.54 2.46
N LEU A 81 8.31 13.39 1.96
CA LEU A 81 9.03 12.12 1.91
C LEU A 81 9.33 11.62 3.32
N GLU A 82 9.84 12.48 4.20
CA GLU A 82 10.10 12.13 5.59
C GLU A 82 8.80 11.71 6.30
N SER A 83 7.73 12.48 6.12
CA SER A 83 6.41 12.13 6.65
C SER A 83 5.90 10.80 6.10
N TRP A 84 6.10 10.53 4.81
CA TRP A 84 5.73 9.26 4.20
C TRP A 84 6.52 8.10 4.81
N VAL A 85 7.83 8.25 5.01
CA VAL A 85 8.69 7.24 5.65
C VAL A 85 8.23 6.96 7.08
N GLN A 86 8.01 8.00 7.89
CA GLN A 86 7.57 7.87 9.28
C GLN A 86 6.22 7.16 9.41
N ASN A 87 5.27 7.46 8.51
CA ASN A 87 3.96 6.82 8.53
C ASN A 87 3.97 5.39 7.97
N THR A 88 4.89 5.07 7.06
CA THR A 88 4.95 3.75 6.40
C THR A 88 5.77 2.75 7.20
N ARG A 89 6.81 3.21 7.91
CA ARG A 89 7.74 2.34 8.66
C ARG A 89 7.04 1.36 9.61
N PRO A 90 6.07 1.75 10.46
CA PRO A 90 5.43 0.81 11.38
C PRO A 90 4.75 -0.37 10.68
N TYR A 91 4.13 -0.13 9.53
CA TYR A 91 3.47 -1.16 8.73
C TYR A 91 4.51 -2.15 8.18
N LEU A 92 5.56 -1.63 7.56
CA LEU A 92 6.60 -2.49 6.98
C LEU A 92 7.35 -3.28 8.05
N GLN A 93 7.59 -2.71 9.23
CA GLN A 93 8.24 -3.42 10.34
C GLN A 93 7.40 -4.60 10.84
N CYS A 94 6.10 -4.39 11.08
CA CYS A 94 5.19 -5.48 11.44
C CYS A 94 5.15 -6.56 10.34
N PHE A 95 5.13 -6.12 9.07
CA PHE A 95 5.12 -7.05 7.95
C PHE A 95 6.39 -7.90 7.92
N GLY A 96 7.56 -7.28 8.08
CA GLY A 96 8.82 -8.01 8.19
C GLY A 96 8.88 -8.99 9.36
N GLN A 97 8.20 -8.69 10.47
CA GLN A 97 8.16 -9.56 11.65
C GLN A 97 7.23 -10.76 11.48
N HIS A 98 6.10 -10.60 10.79
CA HIS A 98 5.03 -11.62 10.75
C HIS A 98 4.83 -12.31 9.41
N LEU A 99 5.36 -11.77 8.31
CA LEU A 99 5.34 -12.45 7.03
C LEU A 99 6.15 -13.74 7.11
N SER A 100 5.59 -14.83 6.60
CA SER A 100 6.37 -16.05 6.38
C SER A 100 7.42 -15.82 5.29
N GLU A 101 8.59 -16.42 5.41
CA GLU A 101 9.63 -16.48 4.37
C GLU A 101 9.10 -17.01 3.02
N ARG A 102 8.05 -17.83 3.05
CA ARG A 102 7.40 -18.36 1.83
C ARG A 102 6.49 -17.35 1.13
N THR A 103 6.21 -16.21 1.75
CA THR A 103 5.32 -15.19 1.20
C THR A 103 6.01 -14.47 0.05
N THR A 104 5.36 -14.43 -1.12
CA THR A 104 5.87 -13.62 -2.23
C THR A 104 5.52 -12.16 -1.99
N VAL A 105 6.53 -11.32 -1.75
CA VAL A 105 6.35 -9.86 -1.64
C VAL A 105 6.68 -9.20 -2.97
N GLN A 106 5.75 -8.38 -3.48
CA GLN A 106 5.90 -7.61 -4.72
C GLN A 106 5.67 -6.13 -4.45
N ILE A 107 6.52 -5.26 -4.98
CA ILE A 107 6.41 -3.82 -4.75
C ILE A 107 6.48 -3.05 -6.07
N ASP A 108 5.54 -2.13 -6.26
CA ASP A 108 5.57 -1.09 -7.30
C ASP A 108 5.76 0.27 -6.63
N TYR A 109 6.86 0.94 -6.96
CA TYR A 109 7.19 2.27 -6.47
C TYR A 109 7.93 3.07 -7.56
N ASN A 110 8.07 4.37 -7.35
CA ASN A 110 8.64 5.30 -8.34
C ASN A 110 10.18 5.36 -8.35
N GLY A 111 10.87 4.46 -7.65
CA GLY A 111 12.34 4.37 -7.64
C GLY A 111 13.05 5.29 -6.63
N GLU A 112 12.33 5.97 -5.73
CA GLU A 112 12.95 6.86 -4.75
C GLU A 112 13.84 6.12 -3.75
N THR A 113 15.09 6.58 -3.58
CA THR A 113 16.12 5.87 -2.79
C THR A 113 15.73 5.69 -1.33
N LYS A 114 15.18 6.72 -0.67
CA LYS A 114 14.75 6.59 0.74
C LYS A 114 13.66 5.53 0.93
N ALA A 115 12.77 5.38 -0.05
CA ALA A 115 11.75 4.33 -0.01
C ALA A 115 12.39 2.95 -0.16
N ARG A 116 13.32 2.78 -1.11
CA ARG A 116 14.10 1.53 -1.26
C ARG A 116 14.79 1.15 0.05
N THR A 117 15.54 2.08 0.65
CA THR A 117 16.23 1.85 1.92
C THR A 117 15.27 1.42 3.03
N LEU A 118 14.12 2.10 3.17
CA LEU A 118 13.11 1.71 4.16
C LEU A 118 12.60 0.28 3.94
N MET A 119 12.36 -0.12 2.69
CA MET A 119 11.85 -1.44 2.35
C MET A 119 12.90 -2.52 2.59
N ASP A 120 14.15 -2.28 2.23
CA ASP A 120 15.27 -3.19 2.47
C ASP A 120 15.51 -3.40 3.98
N GLU A 121 15.38 -2.33 4.79
CA GLU A 121 15.49 -2.39 6.25
C GLU A 121 14.35 -3.21 6.89
N CYS A 122 13.13 -3.10 6.35
CA CYS A 122 11.94 -3.61 7.02
C CYS A 122 11.46 -4.97 6.49
N LEU A 123 11.93 -5.42 5.31
CA LEU A 123 11.50 -6.67 4.68
C LEU A 123 12.68 -7.66 4.59
N PRO A 124 12.99 -8.39 5.67
CA PRO A 124 14.22 -9.18 5.78
C PRO A 124 14.33 -10.33 4.78
N HIS A 125 13.19 -10.82 4.27
CA HIS A 125 13.14 -11.88 3.26
C HIS A 125 13.20 -11.35 1.82
N GLY A 126 13.36 -10.03 1.65
CA GLY A 126 13.39 -9.37 0.36
C GLY A 126 12.02 -9.21 -0.30
N TYR A 127 12.03 -8.63 -1.50
CA TYR A 127 10.85 -8.41 -2.33
C TYR A 127 11.23 -8.38 -3.81
N ARG A 128 10.23 -8.55 -4.66
CA ARG A 128 10.36 -8.37 -6.10
C ARG A 128 9.81 -7.01 -6.51
N GLU A 129 10.63 -6.20 -7.16
CA GLU A 129 10.16 -5.00 -7.84
C GLU A 129 9.33 -5.38 -9.07
N ILE A 130 8.14 -4.78 -9.17
CA ILE A 130 7.21 -5.00 -10.28
C ILE A 130 6.65 -3.67 -10.78
N ARG A 131 6.04 -3.69 -11.95
CA ARG A 131 5.18 -2.62 -12.43
C ARG A 131 3.74 -3.11 -12.51
N CYS A 132 2.88 -2.62 -11.63
CA CYS A 132 1.45 -2.91 -11.61
C CYS A 132 0.73 -2.06 -12.67
N ARG A 133 0.44 -2.66 -13.84
CA ARG A 133 -0.11 -1.95 -15.01
C ARG A 133 -1.55 -1.42 -14.85
N ARG A 134 -2.33 -1.95 -13.92
CA ARG A 134 -3.71 -1.47 -13.66
C ARG A 134 -3.69 -0.43 -12.55
N THR A 135 -3.53 -0.89 -11.33
CA THR A 135 -3.66 -0.07 -10.13
C THR A 135 -2.44 0.84 -9.98
N GLY A 136 -1.22 0.31 -10.09
CA GLY A 136 0.00 1.12 -10.04
C GLY A 136 0.02 2.23 -11.09
N ASP A 137 -0.17 1.90 -12.37
CA ASP A 137 -0.20 2.91 -13.43
C ASP A 137 -1.33 3.94 -13.24
N CYS A 138 -2.44 3.60 -12.56
CA CYS A 138 -3.46 4.58 -12.19
C CYS A 138 -2.97 5.52 -11.08
N TYR A 139 -2.35 4.98 -10.02
CA TYR A 139 -1.84 5.78 -8.89
C TYR A 139 -0.62 6.63 -9.23
N PHE A 140 0.24 6.14 -10.11
CA PHE A 140 1.43 6.86 -10.60
C PHE A 140 1.16 7.68 -11.87
N GLU A 141 -0.08 7.69 -12.37
CA GLU A 141 -0.47 8.38 -13.62
C GLU A 141 0.42 8.00 -14.83
N ARG A 142 0.76 6.71 -14.98
CA ARG A 142 1.65 6.20 -16.04
C ARG A 142 0.86 5.65 -17.24
N GLY A 143 1.48 5.66 -18.42
CA GLY A 143 0.92 5.07 -19.64
C GLY A 143 -0.38 5.74 -20.09
N ARG A 144 -1.45 4.97 -20.31
CA ARG A 144 -2.75 5.52 -20.77
C ARG A 144 -3.40 6.47 -19.76
N TRP A 145 -2.96 6.43 -18.49
CA TRP A 145 -3.46 7.32 -17.45
C TRP A 145 -2.75 8.68 -17.46
N ALA A 146 -1.51 8.75 -17.96
CA ALA A 146 -0.77 10.01 -18.15
C ALA A 146 -1.49 10.97 -19.12
N ALA A 147 -2.16 10.42 -20.13
CA ALA A 147 -2.89 11.18 -21.14
C ALA A 147 -4.31 11.60 -20.70
N ARG A 148 -4.78 11.12 -19.55
CA ARG A 148 -6.17 11.25 -19.08
C ARG A 148 -6.36 12.30 -17.98
N ASN A 149 -5.39 13.22 -17.81
CA ASN A 149 -5.50 14.38 -16.93
C ASN A 149 -6.90 15.02 -17.06
N ARG A 150 -7.68 14.94 -15.96
CA ARG A 150 -9.09 15.36 -15.73
C ARG A 150 -10.08 14.24 -15.39
N MET A 151 -9.74 13.32 -14.48
CA MET A 151 -10.78 12.70 -13.65
C MET A 151 -10.37 12.81 -12.18
N PRO A 152 -11.23 13.37 -11.31
CA PRO A 152 -11.02 13.27 -9.88
C PRO A 152 -11.11 11.79 -9.50
N TYR A 153 -10.24 11.37 -8.58
CA TYR A 153 -10.21 10.04 -7.98
C TYR A 153 -11.61 9.40 -7.88
N PRO A 154 -11.78 8.08 -8.14
CA PRO A 154 -13.09 7.39 -8.09
C PRO A 154 -13.85 7.50 -6.75
N GLY A 155 -13.28 8.11 -5.70
CA GLY A 155 -13.92 8.39 -4.41
C GLY A 155 -14.46 9.81 -4.22
N LEU A 156 -14.30 10.74 -5.18
CA LEU A 156 -14.65 12.16 -5.00
C LEU A 156 -16.12 12.50 -5.30
N ARG A 157 -17.05 11.54 -5.35
CA ARG A 157 -18.44 11.86 -5.68
C ARG A 157 -19.27 12.47 -4.54
N ASN A 158 -18.91 12.38 -3.27
CA ASN A 158 -19.84 12.76 -2.19
C ASN A 158 -19.21 13.49 -0.98
N LEU A 159 -18.47 14.58 -1.18
CA LEU A 159 -18.19 15.53 -0.09
C LEU A 159 -18.33 16.98 -0.58
N ARG A 160 -19.56 17.34 -0.92
CA ARG A 160 -20.06 18.71 -0.88
C ARG A 160 -21.47 18.71 -0.31
N ARG A 161 -21.60 18.95 0.98
CA ARG A 161 -22.65 19.76 1.59
C ARG A 161 -22.08 20.43 2.82
#